data_AF-A0A6P0HCN5-F1
#
_entry.id   AF-A0A6P0HCN5-F1
#
_cell.length_a   1.000
_cell.length_b   1.000
_cell.length_c   1.000
_cell.angle_alpha   90.00
_cell.angle_beta   90.00
_cell.angle_gamma   90.00
#
_symmetry.space_group_name_H-M   'P 1'
#
loop_
_entity.id
_entity.type
_entity.pdbx_description
1 polymer ?
#
loop_
_entity_poly.entity_id
_entity_poly.type
_entity_poly.pdbx_seq_one_letter_code
_entity_poly.pdbx_strand_id
1 'polypeptide(L)'
;KIASAELLDLPLIRLAASTGKPLVISTGMATLGEVDAALSAARGAGSGQVVLLSCTAAYPADPAQSHLANIAVLRDAFGVPVGLSDHTPGIGVPIAAVALGAVAVEKHITLSRDGGGVDSAFSLEPSELAALVRECAAARAAVSPGPAFGVRPGEEETARFRRSLWVTRDVAAGEVVGPDTVRALRPAGGLLPGTLEQVTGRPFARAVRRGTPLGWDLLDAPVGP
;
A
#
# COMPACT_ATOMS: atom_id res chain seq x y z
N LYS A 1 9.39 17.90 -20.78
CA LYS A 1 9.95 16.59 -20.38
C LYS A 1 11.43 16.60 -20.77
N ILE A 2 12.32 16.24 -19.85
CA ILE A 2 13.75 16.00 -20.09
C ILE A 2 13.93 14.48 -20.03
N ALA A 3 14.49 13.89 -21.09
CA ALA A 3 14.75 12.46 -21.14
C ALA A 3 16.00 12.11 -20.33
N SER A 4 16.15 10.82 -19.99
CA SER A 4 17.27 10.35 -19.15
C SER A 4 18.63 10.66 -19.79
N ALA A 5 18.72 10.61 -21.12
CA ALA A 5 19.96 10.89 -21.86
C ALA A 5 20.39 12.37 -21.75
N GLU A 6 19.44 13.28 -21.57
CA GLU A 6 19.68 14.71 -21.46
C GLU A 6 19.76 15.20 -20.00
N LEU A 7 19.71 14.30 -19.01
CA LEU A 7 19.76 14.69 -17.59
C LEU A 7 21.05 15.45 -17.23
N LEU A 8 22.17 15.14 -17.89
CA LEU A 8 23.45 15.83 -17.69
C LEU A 8 23.58 17.13 -18.48
N ASP A 9 22.66 17.42 -19.41
CA ASP A 9 22.64 18.67 -20.17
C ASP A 9 22.04 19.79 -19.32
N LEU A 10 22.84 20.25 -18.34
CA LEU A 10 22.44 21.32 -17.43
C LEU A 10 22.10 22.63 -18.17
N PRO A 11 22.81 23.05 -19.25
CA PRO A 11 22.37 24.17 -20.08
C PRO A 11 20.95 24.00 -20.65
N LEU A 12 20.62 22.82 -21.19
CA LEU A 12 19.27 22.53 -21.68
C LEU A 12 18.23 22.58 -20.55
N ILE A 13 18.55 22.01 -19.38
CA ILE A 13 17.67 22.04 -18.21
C ILE A 13 17.39 23.49 -17.76
N ARG A 14 18.42 24.34 -17.71
CA ARG A 14 18.25 25.78 -17.37
C ARG A 14 17.37 26.48 -18.40
N LEU A 15 17.59 26.22 -19.69
CA LEU A 15 16.77 26.79 -20.77
C LEU A 15 15.31 26.35 -20.62
N ALA A 16 15.05 25.05 -20.42
CA ALA A 16 13.70 24.54 -20.21
C ALA A 16 13.05 25.14 -18.95
N ALA A 17 13.79 25.24 -17.84
CA ALA A 17 13.33 25.86 -16.59
C ALA A 17 12.95 27.34 -16.76
N SER A 18 13.72 28.09 -17.55
CA SER A 18 13.48 29.52 -17.80
C SER A 18 12.13 29.82 -18.48
N THR A 19 11.50 28.81 -19.07
CA THR A 19 10.15 28.94 -19.65
C THR A 19 9.05 29.09 -18.60
N GLY A 20 9.35 28.84 -17.32
CA GLY A 20 8.38 28.90 -16.22
C GLY A 20 7.39 27.72 -16.19
N LYS A 21 7.52 26.74 -17.10
CA LYS A 21 6.67 25.55 -17.13
C LYS A 21 7.17 24.48 -16.15
N PRO A 22 6.27 23.63 -15.61
CA PRO A 22 6.67 22.46 -14.85
C PRO A 22 7.63 21.57 -15.65
N LEU A 23 8.64 21.04 -14.98
CA LEU A 23 9.57 20.10 -15.56
C LEU A 23 9.26 18.68 -15.11
N VAL A 24 9.32 17.74 -16.04
CA VAL A 24 9.32 16.31 -15.79
C VAL A 24 10.67 15.79 -16.27
N ILE A 25 11.45 15.16 -15.39
CA ILE A 25 12.83 14.75 -15.67
C ILE A 25 12.96 13.25 -15.37
N SER A 26 13.29 12.44 -16.37
CA SER A 26 13.60 11.02 -16.15
C SER A 26 15.02 10.84 -15.65
N THR A 27 15.23 9.86 -14.76
CA THR A 27 16.51 9.64 -14.06
C THR A 27 17.16 8.30 -14.40
N GLY A 28 16.92 7.76 -15.60
CA GLY A 28 17.55 6.52 -16.02
C GLY A 28 19.07 6.67 -16.15
N MET A 29 19.82 5.65 -15.72
CA MET A 29 21.31 5.63 -15.67
C MET A 29 21.95 6.64 -14.70
N ALA A 30 21.18 7.55 -14.10
CA ALA A 30 21.68 8.63 -13.29
C ALA A 30 22.07 8.17 -11.87
N THR A 31 23.17 8.70 -11.37
CA THR A 31 23.51 8.69 -9.95
C THR A 31 22.72 9.77 -9.19
N LEU A 32 22.62 9.65 -7.86
CA LEU A 32 21.96 10.68 -7.04
C LEU A 32 22.64 12.06 -7.17
N GLY A 33 23.97 12.11 -7.32
CA GLY A 33 24.68 13.38 -7.51
C GLY A 33 24.33 14.07 -8.83
N GLU A 34 24.13 13.29 -9.90
CA GLU A 34 23.71 13.83 -11.19
C GLU A 34 22.26 14.33 -11.16
N VAL A 35 21.37 13.61 -10.46
CA VAL A 35 19.99 14.07 -10.22
C VAL A 35 19.99 15.39 -9.41
N ASP A 36 20.83 15.50 -8.39
CA ASP A 36 20.98 16.73 -7.60
C ASP A 36 21.45 17.91 -8.47
N ALA A 37 22.43 17.69 -9.33
CA ALA A 37 22.93 18.71 -10.25
C ALA A 37 21.84 19.18 -11.23
N ALA A 38 21.05 18.25 -11.78
CA ALA A 38 19.92 18.56 -12.65
C ALA A 38 18.83 19.39 -11.93
N LEU A 39 18.46 18.99 -10.71
CA LEU A 39 17.49 19.73 -9.89
C LEU A 39 18.01 21.12 -9.51
N SER A 40 19.28 21.23 -9.14
CA SER A 40 19.93 22.49 -8.80
C SER A 40 19.97 23.44 -10.01
N ALA A 41 20.27 22.91 -11.21
CA ALA A 41 20.21 23.67 -12.45
C ALA A 41 18.80 24.18 -12.75
N ALA A 42 17.78 23.33 -12.61
CA ALA A 42 16.38 23.71 -12.81
C ALA A 42 15.93 24.81 -11.82
N ARG A 43 16.20 24.61 -10.52
CA ARG A 43 15.83 25.56 -9.45
C ARG A 43 16.56 26.90 -9.62
N GLY A 44 17.86 26.87 -9.91
CA GLY A 44 18.66 28.08 -10.13
C GLY A 44 18.23 28.91 -11.34
N ALA A 45 17.56 28.29 -12.33
CA ALA A 45 16.97 28.97 -13.49
C ALA A 45 15.49 29.36 -13.29
N GLY A 46 14.98 29.27 -12.05
CA GLY A 46 13.63 29.75 -11.69
C GLY A 46 12.52 28.70 -11.75
N SER A 47 12.84 27.41 -11.96
CA SER A 47 11.82 26.35 -11.88
C SER A 47 11.53 25.96 -10.43
N GLY A 48 10.30 26.20 -9.98
CA GLY A 48 9.79 25.74 -8.68
C GLY A 48 9.02 24.42 -8.73
N GLN A 49 8.81 23.86 -9.92
CA GLN A 49 7.89 22.72 -10.14
C GLN A 49 8.60 21.65 -10.95
N VAL A 50 9.15 20.65 -10.27
CA VAL A 50 9.83 19.50 -10.89
C VAL A 50 9.21 18.19 -10.40
N VAL A 51 8.93 17.28 -11.33
CA VAL A 51 8.63 15.87 -11.06
C VAL A 51 9.77 15.03 -11.58
N LEU A 52 10.34 14.17 -10.74
CA LEU A 52 11.30 13.16 -11.19
C LEU A 52 10.57 11.91 -11.65
N LEU A 53 11.11 11.19 -12.63
CA LEU A 53 10.63 9.87 -13.00
C LEU A 53 11.75 8.86 -12.81
N SER A 54 11.56 7.94 -11.86
CA SER A 54 12.38 6.72 -11.76
C SER A 54 12.27 5.96 -13.07
N CYS A 55 13.38 5.44 -13.59
CA CYS A 55 13.42 4.93 -14.95
C CYS A 55 14.53 3.88 -15.10
N THR A 56 14.23 2.80 -15.81
CA THR A 56 15.23 1.85 -16.33
C THR A 56 15.36 2.08 -17.82
N ALA A 57 16.53 2.53 -18.28
CA ALA A 57 16.78 2.89 -19.68
C ALA A 57 17.14 1.66 -20.53
N ALA A 58 16.22 0.69 -20.59
CA ALA A 58 16.30 -0.50 -21.42
C ALA A 58 14.98 -0.71 -22.16
N TYR A 59 15.02 -1.22 -23.40
CA TYR A 59 13.88 -1.24 -24.31
C TYR A 59 13.78 -2.61 -25.02
N PRO A 60 12.93 -3.54 -24.54
CA PRO A 60 12.17 -3.47 -23.29
C PRO A 60 13.07 -3.60 -22.05
N ALA A 61 12.59 -3.05 -20.93
CA ALA A 61 13.19 -3.29 -19.63
C ALA A 61 12.71 -4.61 -19.03
N ASP A 62 13.61 -5.34 -18.37
CA ASP A 62 13.24 -6.47 -17.50
C ASP A 62 12.56 -5.93 -16.23
N PRO A 63 11.33 -6.38 -15.88
CA PRO A 63 10.69 -6.02 -14.62
C PRO A 63 11.59 -6.14 -13.38
N ALA A 64 12.47 -7.15 -13.32
CA ALA A 64 13.39 -7.34 -12.20
C ALA A 64 14.41 -6.19 -12.04
N GLN A 65 14.65 -5.44 -13.11
CA GLN A 65 15.56 -4.29 -13.15
C GLN A 65 14.84 -2.95 -12.96
N SER A 66 13.56 -2.94 -12.60
CA SER A 66 12.78 -1.70 -12.44
C SER A 66 13.12 -0.93 -11.16
N HIS A 67 13.68 -1.60 -10.16
CA HIS A 67 14.11 -1.02 -8.88
C HIS A 67 13.12 -0.01 -8.29
N LEU A 68 11.83 -0.36 -8.19
CA LEU A 68 10.76 0.58 -7.79
C LEU A 68 10.96 1.21 -6.40
N ALA A 69 11.81 0.63 -5.54
CA ALA A 69 12.22 1.25 -4.28
C ALA A 69 12.90 2.62 -4.47
N ASN A 70 13.49 2.88 -5.66
CA ASN A 70 14.07 4.16 -6.02
C ASN A 70 13.06 5.31 -5.97
N ILE A 71 11.77 5.04 -6.15
CA ILE A 71 10.71 6.06 -6.02
C ILE A 71 10.74 6.69 -4.62
N ALA A 72 10.85 5.86 -3.58
CA ALA A 72 10.94 6.34 -2.20
C ALA A 72 12.26 7.06 -1.95
N VAL A 73 13.39 6.49 -2.41
CA VAL A 73 14.73 7.10 -2.24
C VAL A 73 14.80 8.48 -2.89
N LEU A 74 14.36 8.63 -4.13
CA LEU A 74 14.37 9.91 -4.84
C LEU A 74 13.46 10.94 -4.16
N ARG A 75 12.27 10.52 -3.71
CA ARG A 75 11.33 11.39 -3.00
C ARG A 75 11.95 11.90 -1.70
N ASP A 76 12.51 10.99 -0.90
CA ASP A 76 13.03 11.30 0.43
C ASP A 76 14.33 12.12 0.34
N ALA A 77 15.16 11.87 -0.68
CA ALA A 77 16.40 12.62 -0.90
C ALA A 77 16.16 14.05 -1.40
N PHE A 78 15.20 14.26 -2.30
CA PHE A 78 15.06 15.53 -3.03
C PHE A 78 13.83 16.36 -2.67
N GLY A 79 12.89 15.78 -1.91
CA GLY A 79 11.66 16.46 -1.48
C GLY A 79 10.74 16.86 -2.64
N VAL A 80 10.82 16.16 -3.77
CA VAL A 80 10.02 16.42 -4.98
C VAL A 80 9.07 15.25 -5.27
N PRO A 81 7.95 15.47 -5.98
CA PRO A 81 7.12 14.38 -6.44
C PRO A 81 7.91 13.46 -7.39
N VAL A 82 7.72 12.15 -7.22
CA VAL A 82 8.39 11.13 -8.04
C VAL A 82 7.35 10.22 -8.69
N GLY A 83 7.50 10.00 -10.00
CA GLY A 83 6.74 9.03 -10.77
C GLY A 83 7.62 7.93 -11.35
N LEU A 84 7.08 7.19 -12.31
CA LEU A 84 7.77 6.15 -13.07
C LEU A 84 7.73 6.47 -14.58
N SER A 85 8.87 6.32 -15.24
CA SER A 85 9.00 6.21 -16.70
C SER A 85 9.28 4.75 -17.01
N ASP A 86 8.33 4.08 -17.65
CA ASP A 86 8.31 2.62 -17.73
C ASP A 86 8.48 2.09 -19.16
N HIS A 87 9.37 1.09 -19.29
CA HIS A 87 9.70 0.44 -20.55
C HIS A 87 9.57 -1.09 -20.47
N THR A 88 8.99 -1.62 -19.39
CA THR A 88 8.72 -3.07 -19.29
C THR A 88 7.56 -3.46 -20.20
N PRO A 89 7.39 -4.74 -20.55
CA PRO A 89 6.15 -5.21 -21.16
C PRO A 89 4.97 -5.13 -20.18
N GLY A 90 3.76 -4.90 -20.70
CA GLY A 90 2.51 -4.96 -19.92
C GLY A 90 2.35 -3.83 -18.89
N ILE A 91 1.49 -4.05 -17.89
CA ILE A 91 1.03 -2.99 -16.96
C ILE A 91 1.37 -3.26 -15.48
N GLY A 92 1.98 -4.40 -15.15
CA GLY A 92 2.20 -4.81 -13.75
C GLY A 92 3.14 -3.87 -12.98
N VAL A 93 4.28 -3.53 -13.57
CA VAL A 93 5.28 -2.62 -12.97
C VAL A 93 4.72 -1.22 -12.68
N PRO A 94 4.00 -0.55 -13.61
CA PRO A 94 3.47 0.78 -13.33
C PRO A 94 2.36 0.79 -12.27
N ILE A 95 1.53 -0.27 -12.19
CA ILE A 95 0.56 -0.43 -11.10
C ILE A 95 1.29 -0.56 -9.75
N ALA A 96 2.33 -1.38 -9.69
CA ALA A 96 3.14 -1.54 -8.48
C ALA A 96 3.84 -0.23 -8.08
N ALA A 97 4.32 0.56 -9.04
CA ALA A 97 4.89 1.88 -8.79
C ALA A 97 3.89 2.83 -8.10
N VAL A 98 2.63 2.84 -8.56
CA VAL A 98 1.58 3.65 -7.91
C VAL A 98 1.34 3.20 -6.47
N ALA A 99 1.31 1.89 -6.22
CA ALA A 99 1.20 1.36 -4.86
C ALA A 99 2.39 1.76 -3.96
N LEU A 100 3.58 1.95 -4.55
CA LEU A 100 4.79 2.42 -3.88
C LEU A 100 4.92 3.96 -3.79
N GLY A 101 3.87 4.68 -4.21
CA GLY A 101 3.78 6.13 -4.05
C GLY A 101 4.19 6.95 -5.27
N ALA A 102 4.34 6.33 -6.46
CA ALA A 102 4.52 7.08 -7.69
C ALA A 102 3.33 8.02 -7.93
N VAL A 103 3.61 9.29 -8.26
CA VAL A 103 2.58 10.31 -8.54
C VAL A 103 2.25 10.46 -10.02
N ALA A 104 3.08 9.88 -10.90
CA ALA A 104 2.94 9.91 -12.34
C ALA A 104 3.44 8.60 -12.94
N VAL A 105 2.86 8.19 -14.06
CA VAL A 105 3.28 7.04 -14.87
C VAL A 105 3.41 7.49 -16.32
N GLU A 106 4.56 7.24 -16.91
CA GLU A 106 4.83 7.40 -18.33
C GLU A 106 5.07 6.04 -18.97
N LYS A 107 4.45 5.81 -20.14
CA LYS A 107 4.48 4.54 -20.85
C LYS A 107 4.39 4.81 -22.35
N HIS A 108 5.11 4.02 -23.16
CA HIS A 108 4.95 4.08 -24.61
C HIS A 108 3.59 3.49 -25.03
N ILE A 109 3.00 4.06 -26.07
CA ILE A 109 1.72 3.63 -26.64
C ILE A 109 1.84 3.49 -28.16
N THR A 110 1.09 2.55 -28.73
CA THR A 110 0.94 2.38 -30.18
C THR A 110 -0.52 2.08 -30.51
N LEU A 111 -0.94 2.38 -31.74
CA LEU A 111 -2.27 1.98 -32.21
C LEU A 111 -2.34 0.46 -32.45
N SER A 112 -1.24 -0.11 -32.93
CA SER A 112 -1.07 -1.56 -33.11
C SER A 112 0.42 -1.88 -33.11
N ARG A 113 0.82 -2.93 -32.40
CA ARG A 113 2.23 -3.38 -32.41
C ARG A 113 2.65 -3.91 -33.78
N ASP A 114 1.71 -4.46 -34.55
CA ASP A 114 1.91 -4.98 -35.91
C ASP A 114 2.29 -3.88 -36.92
N GLY A 115 2.11 -2.60 -36.57
CA GLY A 115 2.50 -1.46 -37.39
C GLY A 115 4.02 -1.23 -37.54
N GLY A 116 4.86 -1.99 -36.82
CA GLY A 116 6.31 -2.07 -37.10
C GLY A 116 7.16 -0.86 -36.66
N GLY A 117 6.74 -0.12 -35.63
CA GLY A 117 7.54 0.95 -35.03
C GLY A 117 8.70 0.43 -34.16
N VAL A 118 9.78 1.22 -34.05
CA VAL A 118 10.99 0.87 -33.27
C VAL A 118 10.69 0.48 -31.82
N ASP A 119 9.70 1.13 -31.21
CA ASP A 119 9.28 0.89 -29.82
C ASP A 119 8.00 0.05 -29.71
N SER A 120 7.45 -0.43 -30.84
CA SER A 120 6.14 -1.08 -30.87
C SER A 120 6.07 -2.33 -30.01
N ALA A 121 7.16 -3.10 -29.89
CA ALA A 121 7.16 -4.41 -29.23
C ALA A 121 6.72 -4.35 -27.76
N PHE A 122 7.03 -3.25 -27.04
CA PHE A 122 6.73 -3.06 -25.62
C PHE A 122 5.72 -1.95 -25.33
N SER A 123 5.31 -1.21 -26.36
CA SER A 123 4.29 -0.16 -26.27
C SER A 123 2.91 -0.74 -25.99
N LEU A 124 2.10 -0.04 -25.19
CA LEU A 124 0.72 -0.45 -24.92
C LEU A 124 -0.19 -0.11 -26.10
N GLU A 125 -1.08 -1.04 -26.44
CA GLU A 125 -2.22 -0.77 -27.32
C GLU A 125 -3.36 -0.08 -26.56
N PRO A 126 -4.36 0.51 -27.25
CA PRO A 126 -5.39 1.32 -26.59
C PRO A 126 -6.17 0.60 -25.47
N SER A 127 -6.44 -0.71 -25.63
CA SER A 127 -7.12 -1.52 -24.62
C SER A 127 -6.27 -1.72 -23.37
N GLU A 128 -4.95 -1.89 -23.54
CA GLU A 128 -3.97 -2.04 -22.47
C GLU A 128 -3.73 -0.71 -21.74
N LEU A 129 -3.71 0.42 -22.46
CA LEU A 129 -3.67 1.75 -21.84
C LEU A 129 -4.92 1.99 -20.99
N ALA A 130 -6.10 1.64 -21.50
CA ALA A 130 -7.34 1.76 -20.74
C ALA A 130 -7.31 0.88 -19.48
N ALA A 131 -6.73 -0.32 -19.56
CA ALA A 131 -6.49 -1.18 -18.40
C ALA A 131 -5.51 -0.53 -17.42
N LEU A 132 -4.38 0.00 -17.89
CA LEU A 132 -3.40 0.69 -17.06
C LEU A 132 -4.04 1.82 -16.24
N VAL A 133 -4.84 2.68 -16.88
CA VAL A 133 -5.52 3.80 -16.20
C VAL A 133 -6.46 3.29 -15.11
N ARG A 134 -7.30 2.28 -15.40
CA ARG A 134 -8.23 1.71 -14.42
C ARG A 134 -7.49 1.10 -13.23
N GLU A 135 -6.47 0.28 -13.49
CA GLU A 135 -5.75 -0.44 -12.45
C GLU A 135 -4.86 0.49 -11.61
N CYS A 136 -4.26 1.52 -12.21
CA CYS A 136 -3.56 2.56 -11.45
C CYS A 136 -4.53 3.34 -10.54
N ALA A 137 -5.75 3.64 -10.99
CA ALA A 137 -6.75 4.28 -10.14
C ALA A 137 -7.17 3.38 -8.97
N ALA A 138 -7.37 2.08 -9.22
CA ALA A 138 -7.66 1.10 -8.18
C ALA A 138 -6.52 0.97 -7.17
N ALA A 139 -5.27 0.85 -7.65
CA ALA A 139 -4.08 0.80 -6.79
C ALA A 139 -3.95 2.07 -5.94
N ARG A 140 -4.15 3.26 -6.52
CA ARG A 140 -4.14 4.52 -5.78
C ARG A 140 -5.22 4.54 -4.71
N ALA A 141 -6.44 4.12 -5.03
CA ALA A 141 -7.54 4.05 -4.08
C ALA A 141 -7.24 3.07 -2.92
N ALA A 142 -6.58 1.95 -3.21
CA ALA A 142 -6.22 0.94 -2.22
C ALA A 142 -5.16 1.42 -1.22
N VAL A 143 -4.21 2.27 -1.64
CA VAL A 143 -3.13 2.75 -0.75
C VAL A 143 -3.41 4.10 -0.07
N SER A 144 -4.29 4.93 -0.65
CA SER A 144 -4.55 6.30 -0.16
C SER A 144 -5.04 6.40 1.29
N PRO A 145 -5.86 5.46 1.82
CA PRO A 145 -6.29 5.52 3.22
C PRO A 145 -5.17 5.31 4.25
N GLY A 146 -4.01 4.78 3.84
CA GLY A 146 -2.94 4.41 4.75
C GLY A 146 -3.22 3.14 5.56
N PRO A 147 -2.38 2.82 6.56
CA PRO A 147 -2.53 1.62 7.37
C PRO A 147 -3.79 1.69 8.26
N ALA A 148 -4.57 0.60 8.27
CA ALA A 148 -5.75 0.46 9.12
C ALA A 148 -5.84 -0.95 9.74
N PHE A 149 -5.89 -1.02 11.07
CA PHE A 149 -6.02 -2.25 11.84
C PHE A 149 -7.32 -2.24 12.64
N GLY A 150 -7.95 -3.39 12.79
CA GLY A 150 -9.27 -3.53 13.43
C GLY A 150 -10.39 -3.70 12.41
N VAL A 151 -11.63 -3.61 12.91
CA VAL A 151 -12.84 -3.73 12.07
C VAL A 151 -12.96 -2.47 11.22
N ARG A 152 -13.07 -2.64 9.91
CA ARG A 152 -13.24 -1.54 8.95
C ARG A 152 -14.72 -1.36 8.57
N PRO A 153 -15.08 -0.21 7.99
CA PRO A 153 -16.42 -0.01 7.42
C PRO A 153 -16.77 -1.14 6.43
N GLY A 154 -17.94 -1.75 6.61
CA GLY A 154 -18.40 -2.90 5.83
C GLY A 154 -18.02 -4.26 6.42
N GLU A 155 -17.22 -4.30 7.49
CA GLU A 155 -16.83 -5.53 8.17
C GLU A 155 -17.61 -5.78 9.47
N GLU A 156 -18.53 -4.90 9.85
CA GLU A 156 -19.28 -4.96 11.12
C GLU A 156 -20.08 -6.27 11.23
N GLU A 157 -20.76 -6.66 10.16
CA GLU A 157 -21.50 -7.91 10.11
C GLU A 157 -20.55 -9.12 10.23
N THR A 158 -19.40 -9.07 9.57
CA THR A 158 -18.41 -10.15 9.64
C THR A 158 -17.76 -10.23 11.03
N ALA A 159 -17.54 -9.07 11.67
CA ALA A 159 -16.95 -8.96 12.99
C ALA A 159 -17.80 -9.65 14.07
N ARG A 160 -19.13 -9.70 13.89
CA ARG A 160 -20.04 -10.45 14.79
C ARG A 160 -19.73 -11.95 14.81
N PHE A 161 -19.08 -12.50 13.78
CA PHE A 161 -18.70 -13.92 13.73
C PHE A 161 -17.32 -14.20 14.34
N ARG A 162 -16.67 -13.22 14.98
CA ARG A 162 -15.45 -13.46 15.76
C ARG A 162 -15.78 -14.35 16.95
N ARG A 163 -14.80 -15.12 17.43
CA ARG A 163 -14.99 -15.93 18.65
C ARG A 163 -14.94 -15.04 19.88
N SER A 164 -15.75 -15.37 20.87
CA SER A 164 -15.68 -14.88 22.24
C SER A 164 -15.87 -16.04 23.21
N LEU A 165 -15.72 -15.82 24.51
CA LEU A 165 -15.93 -16.85 25.53
C LEU A 165 -17.42 -17.00 25.81
N TRP A 166 -17.90 -18.24 25.77
CA TRP A 166 -19.29 -18.60 26.01
C TRP A 166 -19.38 -19.73 27.02
N VAL A 167 -20.44 -19.70 27.82
CA VAL A 167 -20.79 -20.75 28.77
C VAL A 167 -21.35 -21.97 28.02
N THR A 168 -20.75 -23.14 28.18
CA THR A 168 -21.02 -24.33 27.35
C THR A 168 -22.03 -25.32 27.92
N ARG A 169 -22.35 -25.19 29.21
CA ARG A 169 -23.39 -25.92 29.93
C ARG A 169 -23.99 -25.02 31.01
N ASP A 170 -25.13 -25.40 31.57
CA ASP A 170 -25.63 -24.70 32.75
C ASP A 170 -24.62 -24.85 33.91
N VAL A 171 -24.42 -23.77 34.66
CA VAL A 171 -23.51 -23.69 35.82
C VAL A 171 -24.23 -23.07 37.02
N ALA A 172 -23.96 -23.57 38.21
CA ALA A 172 -24.43 -23.02 39.47
C ALA A 172 -23.52 -21.88 39.97
N ALA A 173 -24.04 -21.07 40.90
CA ALA A 173 -23.22 -20.07 41.60
C ALA A 173 -22.09 -20.76 42.36
N GLY A 174 -20.88 -20.20 42.31
CA GLY A 174 -19.68 -20.75 42.93
C GLY A 174 -18.96 -21.84 42.13
N GLU A 175 -19.56 -22.41 41.07
CA GLU A 175 -18.80 -23.26 40.13
C GLU A 175 -17.69 -22.45 39.46
N VAL A 176 -16.61 -23.09 39.02
CA VAL A 176 -15.45 -22.40 38.44
C VAL A 176 -15.43 -22.44 36.92
N VAL A 177 -14.83 -21.41 36.32
CA VAL A 177 -14.51 -21.39 34.90
C VAL A 177 -13.44 -22.44 34.60
N GLY A 178 -13.75 -23.32 33.64
CA GLY A 178 -12.91 -24.41 33.21
C GLY A 178 -13.26 -24.87 31.78
N PRO A 179 -12.55 -25.89 31.25
CA PRO A 179 -12.67 -26.33 29.85
C PRO A 179 -14.04 -26.89 29.47
N ASP A 180 -14.80 -27.35 30.46
CA ASP A 180 -16.14 -27.92 30.36
C ASP A 180 -17.25 -26.87 30.53
N THR A 181 -16.97 -25.77 31.25
CA THR A 181 -17.94 -24.69 31.53
C THR A 181 -17.83 -23.52 30.57
N VAL A 182 -16.65 -23.21 30.05
CA VAL A 182 -16.42 -22.07 29.15
C VAL A 182 -15.55 -22.48 27.97
N ARG A 183 -15.95 -22.06 26.76
CA ARG A 183 -15.15 -22.23 25.55
C ARG A 183 -15.21 -21.01 24.65
N ALA A 184 -14.17 -20.85 23.82
CA ALA A 184 -14.15 -19.85 22.76
C ALA A 184 -15.04 -20.28 21.58
N LEU A 185 -16.24 -19.73 21.49
CA LEU A 185 -17.25 -20.02 20.47
C LEU A 185 -17.64 -18.74 19.71
N ARG A 186 -18.30 -18.90 18.56
CA ARG A 186 -18.97 -17.79 17.86
C ARG A 186 -20.41 -17.67 18.38
N PRO A 187 -21.05 -16.49 18.30
CA PRO A 187 -20.54 -15.22 17.77
C PRO A 187 -19.65 -14.44 18.75
N ALA A 188 -19.31 -13.21 18.40
CA ALA A 188 -18.78 -12.22 19.33
C ALA A 188 -19.88 -11.86 20.35
N GLY A 189 -19.51 -11.22 21.46
CA GLY A 189 -20.45 -10.75 22.48
C GLY A 189 -20.07 -11.14 23.91
N GLY A 190 -19.23 -12.16 24.09
CA GLY A 190 -18.55 -12.43 25.36
C GLY A 190 -17.15 -11.83 25.42
N LEU A 191 -16.41 -12.17 26.48
CA LEU A 191 -15.00 -11.83 26.63
C LEU A 191 -14.14 -12.38 25.48
N LEU A 192 -13.02 -11.72 25.20
CA LEU A 192 -12.11 -12.16 24.14
C LEU A 192 -11.50 -13.53 24.48
N PRO A 193 -11.27 -14.43 23.50
CA PRO A 193 -10.66 -15.73 23.78
C PRO A 193 -9.32 -15.66 24.50
N GLY A 194 -8.54 -14.60 24.27
CA GLY A 194 -7.27 -14.36 24.94
C GLY A 194 -7.37 -14.09 26.45
N THR A 195 -8.56 -13.84 26.98
CA THR A 195 -8.76 -13.68 28.43
C THR A 195 -9.02 -15.02 29.14
N LEU A 196 -9.04 -16.16 28.43
CA LEU A 196 -9.40 -17.46 29.00
C LEU A 196 -8.54 -17.82 30.22
N GLU A 197 -7.22 -17.62 30.14
CA GLU A 197 -6.30 -17.87 31.26
C GLU A 197 -6.63 -17.01 32.49
N GLN A 198 -7.05 -15.76 32.28
CA GLN A 198 -7.37 -14.81 33.36
C GLN A 198 -8.68 -15.14 34.08
N VAL A 199 -9.62 -15.79 33.37
CA VAL A 199 -10.91 -16.18 33.91
C VAL A 199 -10.91 -17.60 34.45
N THR A 200 -10.01 -18.46 34.00
CA THR A 200 -9.94 -19.86 34.43
C THR A 200 -9.73 -19.94 35.95
N GLY A 201 -10.50 -20.80 36.61
CA GLY A 201 -10.50 -20.95 38.08
C GLY A 201 -11.31 -19.91 38.84
N ARG A 202 -11.79 -18.84 38.21
CA ARG A 202 -12.71 -17.89 38.87
C ARG A 202 -14.09 -18.52 39.10
N PRO A 203 -14.76 -18.25 40.23
CA PRO A 203 -16.12 -18.72 40.44
C PRO A 203 -17.15 -17.88 39.68
N PHE A 204 -18.25 -18.49 39.27
CA PHE A 204 -19.43 -17.81 38.75
C PHE A 204 -20.19 -17.14 39.91
N ALA A 205 -20.43 -15.83 39.81
CA ALA A 205 -21.11 -15.04 40.85
C ALA A 205 -22.60 -15.43 41.06
N ARG A 206 -23.18 -16.11 40.07
CA ARG A 206 -24.57 -16.59 40.07
C ARG A 206 -24.71 -17.79 39.13
N ALA A 207 -25.86 -18.47 39.18
CA ALA A 207 -26.17 -19.49 38.19
C ALA A 207 -26.28 -18.88 36.78
N VAL A 208 -25.69 -19.54 35.77
CA VAL A 208 -25.67 -19.08 34.37
C VAL A 208 -26.11 -20.23 33.45
N ARG A 209 -26.95 -19.92 32.46
CA ARG A 209 -27.41 -20.91 31.47
C ARG A 209 -26.39 -21.11 30.36
N ARG A 210 -26.38 -22.32 29.79
CA ARG A 210 -25.69 -22.66 28.55
C ARG A 210 -26.03 -21.66 27.45
N GLY A 211 -25.03 -21.31 26.65
CA GLY A 211 -25.20 -20.38 25.54
C GLY A 211 -25.27 -18.93 25.98
N THR A 212 -24.82 -18.60 27.20
CA THR A 212 -24.64 -17.21 27.64
C THR A 212 -23.24 -16.72 27.26
N PRO A 213 -23.09 -15.53 26.66
CA PRO A 213 -21.76 -14.93 26.46
C PRO A 213 -21.15 -14.64 27.83
N LEU A 214 -19.91 -15.09 28.05
CA LEU A 214 -19.24 -14.85 29.32
C LEU A 214 -18.88 -13.37 29.41
N GLY A 215 -19.27 -12.72 30.50
CA GLY A 215 -18.88 -11.35 30.86
C GLY A 215 -18.19 -11.32 32.23
N TRP A 216 -17.44 -10.26 32.52
CA TRP A 216 -16.80 -10.08 33.84
C TRP A 216 -17.81 -9.97 34.98
N ASP A 217 -19.02 -9.47 34.69
CA ASP A 217 -20.14 -9.37 35.63
C ASP A 217 -20.68 -10.74 36.08
N LEU A 218 -20.33 -11.82 35.39
CA LEU A 218 -20.72 -13.18 35.74
C LEU A 218 -19.72 -13.88 36.64
N LEU A 219 -18.57 -13.26 36.92
CA LEU A 219 -17.44 -13.87 37.63
C LEU A 219 -17.10 -13.08 38.89
N ASP A 220 -16.85 -13.81 39.98
CA ASP A 220 -16.30 -13.23 41.19
C ASP A 220 -14.78 -13.02 41.07
N ALA A 221 -14.19 -12.42 42.10
CA ALA A 221 -12.74 -12.37 42.25
C ALA A 221 -12.15 -13.80 42.22
N PRO A 222 -10.90 -13.98 41.78
CA PRO A 222 -10.24 -15.27 41.88
C PRO A 222 -10.28 -15.72 43.34
N VAL A 223 -10.59 -17.00 43.56
CA VAL A 223 -10.35 -17.59 44.87
C VAL A 223 -8.83 -17.56 45.04
N GLY A 224 -8.35 -16.74 45.98
CA GLY A 224 -6.92 -16.67 46.30
C GLY A 224 -6.41 -18.04 46.79
N PRO A 225 -5.08 -18.22 46.88
CA PRO A 225 -4.55 -19.34 47.65
C PRO A 225 -5.07 -19.32 49.09
#